data_AF-C1CY35-F1
#
_entry.id   AF-C1CY35-F1
#
_cell.length_a   1.000
_cell.length_b   1.000
_cell.length_c   1.000
_cell.angle_alpha   90.00
_cell.angle_beta   90.00
_cell.angle_gamma   90.00
#
_symmetry.space_group_name_H-M   'P 1'
#
loop_
_entity.id
_entity.type
_entity.pdbx_description
1 polymer ?
#
loop_
_entity_poly.entity_id
_entity_poly.type
_entity_poly.pdbx_seq_one_letter_code
_entity_poly.pdbx_strand_id
1 'polypeptide(L)'
;MLLSVDWDAYSGTRELVFDAPVWGTRDRPHDRLKAWEERAHKRGAADWSVLEPDFPLYSGWEALVRYIGVPAFVTLSHADAWNWLEQFPGQEVLNVDSHHDLSSFSGDGARLRPGNWAGLGLRAGLVSRYTCQYPQWHADLPVAEGYDLDRTRMELLSLLPEEVLGRVTLTRHGELPDPALVSSVLLVQSPAWTSPAHDSAFFELASRLGCAPLVPPLDRRQLKPQPRQD
;
A
#
# COMPACT_ATOMS: atom_id res chain seq x y z
N MET A 1 -11.72 -13.14 -8.11
CA MET A 1 -10.98 -12.50 -7.00
C MET A 1 -10.46 -11.17 -7.48
N LEU A 2 -10.35 -10.20 -6.58
CA LEU A 2 -9.71 -8.91 -6.79
C LEU A 2 -8.30 -8.91 -6.21
N LEU A 3 -7.35 -8.33 -6.93
CA LEU A 3 -5.97 -8.15 -6.48
C LEU A 3 -5.69 -6.67 -6.24
N SER A 4 -5.53 -6.29 -4.99
CA SER A 4 -5.04 -4.98 -4.58
C SER A 4 -3.56 -5.07 -4.25
N VAL A 5 -2.77 -4.11 -4.74
CA VAL A 5 -1.34 -4.02 -4.51
C VAL A 5 -1.00 -2.61 -4.09
N ASP A 6 -0.63 -2.44 -2.82
CA ASP A 6 0.06 -1.22 -2.38
C ASP A 6 1.52 -1.28 -2.79
N TRP A 7 2.03 -0.16 -3.28
CA TRP A 7 3.42 -0.03 -3.63
C TRP A 7 4.33 -0.02 -2.41
N ASP A 8 3.85 0.29 -1.21
CA ASP A 8 4.64 0.23 0.02
C ASP A 8 5.06 -1.21 0.42
N ALA A 9 4.36 -2.23 -0.08
CA ALA A 9 4.77 -3.62 0.03
C ALA A 9 6.14 -3.87 -0.62
N TYR A 10 6.49 -3.10 -1.65
CA TYR A 10 7.77 -3.19 -2.36
C TYR A 10 8.69 -2.01 -2.08
N SER A 11 8.15 -0.80 -1.92
CA SER A 11 8.87 0.41 -1.53
C SER A 11 8.97 0.52 -0.01
N GLY A 12 9.55 -0.51 0.62
CA GLY A 12 9.63 -0.62 2.07
C GLY A 12 10.79 0.15 2.71
N THR A 13 10.91 0.03 4.02
CA THR A 13 12.03 0.57 4.80
C THR A 13 12.94 -0.56 5.29
N ARG A 14 14.22 -0.26 5.50
CA ARG A 14 15.09 -1.09 6.34
C ARG A 14 14.79 -0.92 7.83
N GLU A 15 15.29 -1.85 8.63
CA GLU A 15 15.34 -1.72 10.08
C GLU A 15 16.10 -0.45 10.49
N LEU A 16 15.69 0.16 11.62
CA LEU A 16 16.36 1.29 12.27
C LEU A 16 16.42 2.61 11.47
N VAL A 17 15.54 2.80 10.48
CA VAL A 17 15.36 4.11 9.82
C VAL A 17 14.41 4.98 10.66
N PHE A 18 14.99 5.82 11.52
CA PHE A 18 14.25 6.57 12.55
C PHE A 18 13.18 7.53 12.03
N ASP A 19 13.34 8.08 10.82
CA ASP A 19 12.35 8.98 10.21
C ASP A 19 11.49 8.29 9.15
N ALA A 20 11.47 6.95 9.10
CA ALA A 20 10.65 6.20 8.15
C ALA A 20 9.15 6.45 8.38
N PRO A 21 8.35 6.59 7.31
CA PRO A 21 6.91 6.87 7.43
C PRO A 21 6.07 5.65 7.82
N VAL A 22 6.70 4.54 8.21
CA VAL A 22 6.11 3.19 8.19
C VAL A 22 4.78 3.08 8.92
N TRP A 23 4.60 3.70 10.10
CA TRP A 23 3.39 3.51 10.90
C TRP A 23 2.83 4.83 11.41
N GLY A 24 1.53 5.05 11.22
CA GLY A 24 0.82 6.22 11.77
C GLY A 24 1.08 7.56 11.06
N THR A 25 1.85 7.56 9.97
CA THR A 25 1.95 8.73 9.08
C THR A 25 0.58 9.06 8.52
N ARG A 26 0.26 10.35 8.47
CA ARG A 26 -1.01 10.80 7.89
C ARG A 26 -0.85 10.90 6.38
N ASP A 27 -1.90 10.56 5.64
CA ASP A 27 -1.91 10.77 4.20
C ASP A 27 -2.29 12.23 3.86
N ARG A 28 -1.30 13.15 3.90
CA ARG A 28 -1.51 14.59 3.59
C ARG A 28 -0.56 15.06 2.49
N PRO A 29 -0.87 16.18 1.80
CA PRO A 29 0.02 16.74 0.79
C PRO A 29 1.46 16.95 1.27
N HIS A 30 1.64 17.34 2.54
CA HIS A 30 2.97 17.44 3.16
C HIS A 30 3.70 16.09 3.16
N ASP A 31 3.05 15.04 3.65
CA ASP A 31 3.65 13.73 3.84
C ASP A 31 3.97 13.03 2.51
N ARG A 32 3.19 13.34 1.46
CA ARG A 32 3.37 12.82 0.09
C ARG A 32 4.61 13.36 -0.64
N LEU A 33 5.14 14.53 -0.23
CA LEU A 33 6.28 15.16 -0.90
C LEU A 33 7.25 15.87 0.04
N LYS A 34 6.79 16.86 0.80
CA LYS A 34 7.66 17.69 1.67
C LYS A 34 8.42 16.85 2.70
N ALA A 35 7.78 15.88 3.32
CA ALA A 35 8.46 14.97 4.25
C ALA A 35 9.56 14.14 3.57
N TRP A 36 9.36 13.75 2.30
CA TRP A 36 10.40 13.06 1.51
C TRP A 36 11.54 13.99 1.11
N GLU A 37 11.26 15.24 0.75
CA GLU A 37 12.29 16.26 0.53
C GLU A 37 13.15 16.44 1.78
N GLU A 38 12.52 16.56 2.96
CA GLU A 38 13.22 16.67 4.24
C GLU A 38 14.10 15.45 4.54
N ARG A 39 13.59 14.24 4.30
CA ARG A 39 14.38 13.01 4.41
C ARG A 39 15.59 13.06 3.49
N ALA A 40 15.39 13.38 2.22
CA ALA A 40 16.44 13.45 1.21
C ALA A 40 17.51 14.49 1.60
N HIS A 41 17.13 15.67 2.08
CA HIS A 41 18.09 16.68 2.54
C HIS A 41 18.93 16.24 3.72
N LYS A 42 18.37 15.49 4.68
CA LYS A 42 19.17 14.91 5.78
C LYS A 42 20.27 13.96 5.27
N ARG A 43 20.11 13.40 4.06
CA ARG A 43 21.10 12.55 3.38
C ARG A 43 21.95 13.33 2.35
N GLY A 44 21.83 14.66 2.29
CA GLY A 44 22.62 15.50 1.37
C GLY A 44 22.21 15.40 -0.10
N ALA A 45 20.93 15.15 -0.38
CA ALA A 45 20.42 14.87 -1.73
C ALA A 45 20.67 15.96 -2.79
N ALA A 46 21.09 15.51 -3.98
CA ALA A 46 20.84 16.21 -5.24
C ALA A 46 19.63 15.62 -6.02
N ASP A 47 19.28 14.36 -5.73
CA ASP A 47 18.15 13.62 -6.28
C ASP A 47 17.63 12.56 -5.28
N TRP A 48 16.61 11.80 -5.68
CA TRP A 48 15.95 10.84 -4.80
C TRP A 48 16.76 9.57 -4.51
N SER A 49 17.83 9.27 -5.26
CA SER A 49 18.61 8.03 -5.09
C SER A 49 19.27 7.91 -3.72
N VAL A 50 19.50 9.04 -3.03
CA VAL A 50 20.04 9.04 -1.67
C VAL A 50 19.12 8.38 -0.64
N LEU A 51 17.86 8.12 -1.00
CA LEU A 51 16.89 7.43 -0.15
C LEU A 51 17.00 5.89 -0.27
N GLU A 52 17.56 5.35 -1.36
CA GLU A 52 17.63 3.90 -1.61
C GLU A 52 18.30 3.09 -0.49
N PRO A 53 19.36 3.57 0.18
CA PRO A 53 19.97 2.82 1.28
C PRO A 53 19.04 2.60 2.48
N ASP A 54 18.11 3.52 2.72
CA ASP A 54 17.14 3.49 3.83
C ASP A 54 15.81 2.87 3.39
N PHE A 55 15.40 3.14 2.15
CA PHE A 55 14.14 2.74 1.54
C PHE A 55 14.40 1.99 0.24
N PRO A 56 14.79 0.70 0.29
CA PRO A 56 15.07 -0.06 -0.91
C PRO A 56 13.77 -0.47 -1.63
N LEU A 57 13.86 -0.65 -2.95
CA LEU A 57 12.82 -1.33 -3.72
C LEU A 57 13.05 -2.85 -3.61
N TYR A 58 12.21 -3.54 -2.85
CA TYR A 58 12.25 -4.99 -2.71
C TYR A 58 11.76 -5.68 -3.98
N SER A 59 12.41 -6.79 -4.35
CA SER A 59 12.06 -7.59 -5.52
C SER A 59 10.67 -8.22 -5.43
N GLY A 60 10.11 -8.63 -6.58
CA GLY A 60 8.89 -9.42 -6.68
C GLY A 60 7.74 -8.64 -7.31
N TRP A 61 7.81 -7.31 -7.33
CA TRP A 61 6.86 -6.46 -8.06
C TRP A 61 6.90 -6.75 -9.56
N GLU A 62 8.04 -7.19 -10.09
CA GLU A 62 8.21 -7.55 -11.50
C GLU A 62 7.29 -8.70 -11.90
N ALA A 63 6.90 -9.58 -10.96
CA ALA A 63 5.99 -10.68 -11.22
C ALA A 63 4.57 -10.18 -11.58
N LEU A 64 4.21 -8.95 -11.19
CA LEU A 64 2.90 -8.36 -11.49
C LEU A 64 2.65 -8.20 -13.00
N VAL A 65 3.69 -8.20 -13.83
CA VAL A 65 3.57 -8.16 -15.31
C VAL A 65 2.77 -9.34 -15.87
N ARG A 66 2.59 -10.43 -15.10
CA ARG A 66 1.75 -11.56 -15.49
C ARG A 66 0.26 -11.20 -15.62
N TYR A 67 -0.17 -10.06 -15.06
CA TYR A 67 -1.55 -9.58 -15.11
C TYR A 67 -1.83 -8.67 -16.32
N ILE A 68 -0.91 -8.53 -17.27
CA ILE A 68 -1.17 -7.82 -18.53
C ILE A 68 -2.41 -8.43 -19.21
N GLY A 69 -3.37 -7.58 -19.56
CA GLY A 69 -4.65 -7.98 -20.17
C GLY A 69 -5.78 -8.21 -19.16
N VAL A 70 -5.50 -8.26 -17.86
CA VAL A 70 -6.52 -8.19 -16.80
C VAL A 70 -6.95 -6.73 -16.62
N PRO A 71 -8.24 -6.42 -16.39
CA PRO A 71 -8.68 -5.07 -16.08
C PRO A 71 -7.91 -4.46 -14.90
N ALA A 72 -7.10 -3.43 -15.18
CA ALA A 72 -6.19 -2.84 -14.21
C ALA A 72 -6.52 -1.37 -13.96
N PHE A 73 -6.42 -0.97 -12.71
CA PHE A 73 -6.62 0.41 -12.26
C PHE A 73 -5.40 0.87 -11.48
N VAL A 74 -5.16 2.18 -11.49
CA VAL A 74 -4.13 2.81 -10.67
C VAL A 74 -4.73 3.94 -9.86
N THR A 75 -4.30 4.10 -8.61
CA THR A 75 -4.78 5.17 -7.75
C THR A 75 -3.71 5.75 -6.84
N LEU A 76 -3.96 6.95 -6.35
CA LEU A 76 -3.08 7.67 -5.43
C LEU A 76 -3.03 7.01 -4.05
N SER A 77 -4.17 6.61 -3.51
CA SER A 77 -4.32 6.15 -2.13
C SER A 77 -5.38 5.06 -2.02
N HIS A 78 -5.26 4.14 -1.07
CA HIS A 78 -6.27 3.12 -0.82
C HIS A 78 -7.64 3.66 -0.41
N ALA A 79 -7.71 4.90 0.09
CA ALA A 79 -8.99 5.57 0.30
C ALA A 79 -9.82 5.64 -1.00
N ASP A 80 -9.19 5.64 -2.16
CA ASP A 80 -9.85 5.70 -3.47
C ASP A 80 -10.32 4.32 -3.96
N ALA A 81 -9.91 3.23 -3.29
CA ALA A 81 -10.27 1.85 -3.64
C ALA A 81 -11.77 1.56 -3.54
N TRP A 82 -12.53 2.40 -2.84
CA TRP A 82 -13.98 2.23 -2.70
C TRP A 82 -14.71 2.26 -4.04
N ASN A 83 -14.36 3.19 -4.93
CA ASN A 83 -14.96 3.27 -6.27
C ASN A 83 -14.62 2.04 -7.13
N TRP A 84 -13.51 1.37 -6.84
CA TRP A 84 -13.14 0.12 -7.48
C TRP A 84 -13.95 -1.05 -6.92
N LEU A 85 -14.13 -1.12 -5.61
CA LEU A 85 -14.99 -2.14 -4.97
C LEU A 85 -16.45 -2.06 -5.46
N GLU A 86 -16.99 -0.87 -5.66
CA GLU A 86 -18.36 -0.69 -6.19
C GLU A 86 -18.53 -1.23 -7.62
N GLN A 87 -17.45 -1.35 -8.40
CA GLN A 87 -17.48 -1.95 -9.74
C GLN A 87 -17.45 -3.49 -9.69
N PHE A 88 -16.98 -4.07 -8.59
CA PHE A 88 -16.80 -5.52 -8.42
C PHE A 88 -17.32 -6.02 -7.06
N PRO A 89 -18.60 -5.80 -6.72
CA PRO A 89 -19.11 -6.08 -5.39
C PRO A 89 -19.14 -7.57 -5.07
N GLY A 90 -18.89 -7.90 -3.80
CA GLY A 90 -19.01 -9.26 -3.25
C GLY A 90 -17.86 -10.19 -3.61
N GLN A 91 -16.81 -9.71 -4.25
CA GLN A 91 -15.63 -10.52 -4.56
C GLN A 91 -14.71 -10.69 -3.36
N GLU A 92 -13.91 -11.76 -3.39
CA GLU A 92 -12.77 -11.92 -2.49
C GLU A 92 -11.66 -10.95 -2.90
N VAL A 93 -10.94 -10.41 -1.92
CA VAL A 93 -9.82 -9.50 -2.12
C VAL A 93 -8.55 -10.12 -1.55
N LEU A 94 -7.51 -10.22 -2.36
CA LEU A 94 -6.14 -10.33 -1.91
C LEU A 94 -5.51 -8.95 -1.96
N ASN A 95 -5.02 -8.46 -0.81
CA ASN A 95 -4.29 -7.20 -0.69
C ASN A 95 -2.81 -7.51 -0.38
N VAL A 96 -1.92 -7.13 -1.29
CA VAL A 96 -0.47 -7.19 -1.08
C VAL A 96 -0.05 -5.80 -0.59
N ASP A 97 0.28 -5.70 0.70
CA ASP A 97 0.31 -4.42 1.40
C ASP A 97 1.16 -4.53 2.68
N SER A 98 1.84 -3.45 3.06
CA SER A 98 2.47 -3.34 4.37
C SER A 98 1.47 -3.10 5.51
N HIS A 99 0.23 -2.74 5.20
CA HIS A 99 -0.82 -2.44 6.17
C HIS A 99 -2.00 -3.38 5.99
N HIS A 100 -2.70 -3.69 7.08
CA HIS A 100 -3.88 -4.54 6.97
C HIS A 100 -5.12 -3.82 6.43
N ASP A 101 -5.20 -2.49 6.52
CA ASP A 101 -6.29 -1.67 5.98
C ASP A 101 -7.72 -2.01 6.43
N LEU A 102 -7.82 -2.59 7.63
CA LEU A 102 -9.09 -3.04 8.21
C LEU A 102 -9.67 -2.03 9.21
N SER A 103 -8.84 -1.16 9.77
CA SER A 103 -9.23 -0.19 10.79
C SER A 103 -8.21 0.93 10.92
N SER A 104 -8.68 2.15 11.12
CA SER A 104 -7.81 3.31 11.33
C SER A 104 -8.00 3.84 12.74
N PHE A 105 -6.90 4.02 13.47
CA PHE A 105 -6.88 4.65 14.79
C PHE A 105 -7.02 6.18 14.74
N SER A 106 -7.06 6.77 13.53
CA SER A 106 -7.09 8.22 13.36
C SER A 106 -8.51 8.74 13.06
N GLY A 107 -9.05 9.54 13.98
CA GLY A 107 -10.34 10.22 13.79
C GLY A 107 -11.55 9.29 13.79
N ASP A 108 -12.59 9.67 13.04
CA ASP A 108 -13.81 8.86 12.90
C ASP A 108 -13.53 7.59 12.06
N GLY A 109 -13.70 6.42 12.66
CA GLY A 109 -13.48 5.11 12.05
C GLY A 109 -14.59 4.66 11.09
N ALA A 110 -15.73 5.37 11.04
CA ALA A 110 -16.77 5.16 10.03
C ALA A 110 -16.47 5.91 8.71
N ARG A 111 -15.55 6.88 8.73
CA ARG A 111 -15.11 7.58 7.52
C ARG A 111 -14.10 6.72 6.77
N LEU A 112 -14.26 6.67 5.44
CA LEU A 112 -13.33 6.03 4.53
C LEU A 112 -11.95 6.70 4.58
N ARG A 113 -10.92 5.88 4.76
CA ARG A 113 -9.50 6.24 4.88
C ARG A 113 -8.65 5.13 4.26
N PRO A 114 -7.35 5.39 4.01
CA PRO A 114 -6.44 4.33 3.54
C PRO A 114 -6.44 3.17 4.54
N GLY A 115 -6.16 3.42 5.82
CA GLY A 115 -6.11 2.35 6.82
C GLY A 115 -7.41 1.58 7.14
N ASN A 116 -8.57 1.83 6.51
CA ASN A 116 -9.83 1.12 6.86
C ASN A 116 -10.76 0.75 5.69
N TRP A 117 -10.35 0.95 4.44
CA TRP A 117 -11.24 0.72 3.29
C TRP A 117 -11.73 -0.73 3.23
N ALA A 118 -10.86 -1.71 3.49
CA ALA A 118 -11.20 -3.12 3.42
C ALA A 118 -12.15 -3.53 4.55
N GLY A 119 -11.93 -3.01 5.76
CA GLY A 119 -12.81 -3.25 6.90
C GLY A 119 -14.22 -2.66 6.68
N LEU A 120 -14.30 -1.47 6.11
CA LEU A 120 -15.57 -0.87 5.68
C LEU A 120 -16.22 -1.68 4.55
N GLY A 121 -15.44 -2.13 3.57
CA GLY A 121 -15.91 -2.95 2.45
C GLY A 121 -16.50 -4.29 2.90
N LEU A 122 -15.87 -4.96 3.87
CA LEU A 122 -16.38 -6.20 4.47
C LEU A 122 -17.72 -5.98 5.18
N ARG A 123 -17.87 -4.86 5.90
CA ARG A 123 -19.13 -4.50 6.60
C ARG A 123 -20.24 -4.13 5.63
N ALA A 124 -19.90 -3.47 4.52
CA ALA A 124 -20.85 -3.08 3.49
C ALA A 124 -21.22 -4.23 2.53
N GLY A 125 -20.59 -5.40 2.65
CA GLY A 125 -20.80 -6.53 1.74
C GLY A 125 -20.15 -6.35 0.36
N LEU A 126 -19.32 -5.32 0.17
CA LEU A 126 -18.54 -5.12 -1.05
C LEU A 126 -17.38 -6.10 -1.17
N VAL A 127 -16.88 -6.59 -0.04
CA VAL A 127 -15.85 -7.63 0.04
C VAL A 127 -16.43 -8.85 0.75
N SER A 128 -16.34 -10.03 0.13
CA SER A 128 -16.82 -11.27 0.74
C SER A 128 -15.79 -11.89 1.67
N ARG A 129 -14.52 -11.93 1.28
CA ARG A 129 -13.37 -12.34 2.10
C ARG A 129 -12.17 -11.45 1.80
N TYR A 130 -11.33 -11.24 2.80
CA TYR A 130 -10.16 -10.39 2.70
C TYR A 130 -8.91 -11.12 3.18
N THR A 131 -7.87 -11.13 2.36
CA THR A 131 -6.55 -11.63 2.72
C THR A 131 -5.55 -10.49 2.62
N CYS A 132 -4.92 -10.13 3.74
CA CYS A 132 -3.75 -9.28 3.74
C CYS A 132 -2.50 -10.17 3.64
N GLN A 133 -1.74 -10.00 2.56
CA GLN A 133 -0.44 -10.60 2.36
C GLN A 133 0.63 -9.53 2.60
N TYR A 134 1.24 -9.57 3.79
CA TYR A 134 2.35 -8.72 4.14
C TYR A 134 3.61 -9.08 3.35
N PRO A 135 4.46 -8.10 3.05
CA PRO A 135 5.69 -8.35 2.31
C PRO A 135 6.72 -9.10 3.16
N GLN A 136 7.60 -9.85 2.49
CA GLN A 136 8.58 -10.72 3.15
C GLN A 136 9.51 -9.96 4.10
N TRP A 137 9.87 -8.71 3.78
CA TRP A 137 10.78 -7.91 4.59
C TRP A 137 10.20 -7.54 5.97
N HIS A 138 8.90 -7.72 6.20
CA HIS A 138 8.32 -7.61 7.55
C HIS A 138 8.87 -8.65 8.51
N ALA A 139 9.42 -9.77 8.04
CA ALA A 139 10.00 -10.80 8.90
C ALA A 139 11.21 -10.28 9.71
N ASP A 140 11.87 -9.24 9.20
CA ASP A 140 13.07 -8.65 9.81
C ASP A 140 12.79 -7.26 10.42
N LEU A 141 11.52 -6.84 10.53
CA LEU A 141 11.14 -5.54 11.08
C LEU A 141 10.13 -5.71 12.24
N PRO A 142 10.59 -5.84 13.50
CA PRO A 142 9.74 -6.10 14.66
C PRO A 142 8.59 -5.12 14.89
N VAL A 143 8.75 -3.87 14.43
CA VAL A 143 7.73 -2.82 14.57
C VAL A 143 6.57 -2.96 13.58
N ALA A 144 6.65 -3.86 12.59
CA ALA A 144 5.65 -3.97 11.54
C ALA A 144 4.37 -4.71 11.96
N GLU A 145 3.22 -4.30 11.40
CA GLU A 145 1.91 -4.97 11.55
C GLU A 145 1.94 -6.43 11.03
N GLY A 146 2.88 -6.77 10.13
CA GLY A 146 3.06 -8.14 9.65
C GLY A 146 4.11 -8.98 10.38
N TYR A 147 4.83 -8.43 11.37
CA TYR A 147 5.93 -9.15 12.04
C TYR A 147 5.44 -10.21 13.04
N ASP A 148 4.40 -9.89 13.81
CA ASP A 148 3.75 -10.82 14.73
C ASP A 148 2.27 -10.90 14.36
N LEU A 149 1.91 -11.91 13.58
CA LEU A 149 0.55 -12.08 13.05
C LEU A 149 -0.47 -12.37 14.17
N ASP A 150 -0.05 -13.02 15.25
CA ASP A 150 -0.93 -13.31 16.39
C ASP A 150 -1.21 -12.02 17.16
N ARG A 151 -0.18 -11.20 17.41
CA ARG A 151 -0.35 -9.85 17.97
C ARG A 151 -1.30 -9.00 17.14
N THR A 152 -1.07 -8.92 15.83
CA THR A 152 -1.91 -8.12 14.93
C THR A 152 -3.35 -8.62 14.90
N ARG A 153 -3.55 -9.94 14.91
CA ARG A 153 -4.89 -10.51 15.02
C ARG A 153 -5.57 -10.16 16.35
N MET A 154 -4.83 -10.16 17.46
CA MET A 154 -5.36 -9.76 18.77
C MET A 154 -5.76 -8.29 18.80
N GLU A 155 -4.99 -7.40 18.17
CA GLU A 155 -5.33 -5.98 18.07
C GLU A 155 -6.66 -5.79 17.32
N LEU A 156 -6.86 -6.51 16.22
CA LEU A 156 -8.09 -6.46 15.41
C LEU A 156 -9.34 -7.00 16.13
N LEU A 157 -9.20 -7.91 17.10
CA LEU A 157 -10.34 -8.40 17.89
C LEU A 157 -11.09 -7.27 18.61
N SER A 158 -10.38 -6.20 18.99
CA SER A 158 -10.99 -5.04 19.65
C SER A 158 -11.61 -4.03 18.69
N LEU A 159 -11.30 -4.13 17.39
CA LEU A 159 -11.61 -3.10 16.38
C LEU A 159 -12.69 -3.55 15.39
N LEU A 160 -12.87 -4.86 15.22
CA LEU A 160 -13.80 -5.43 14.26
C LEU A 160 -14.79 -6.38 14.94
N PRO A 161 -16.07 -6.40 14.49
CA PRO A 161 -17.00 -7.46 14.88
C PRO A 161 -16.44 -8.85 14.53
N GLU A 162 -16.72 -9.86 15.37
CA GLU A 162 -16.23 -11.23 15.19
C GLU A 162 -16.60 -11.82 13.81
N GLU A 163 -17.81 -11.54 13.32
CA GLU A 163 -18.27 -11.96 11.99
C GLU A 163 -17.43 -11.37 10.84
N VAL A 164 -16.97 -10.11 11.00
CA VAL A 164 -16.09 -9.47 10.01
C VAL A 164 -14.71 -10.09 10.08
N LEU A 165 -14.16 -10.26 11.29
CA LEU A 165 -12.85 -10.85 11.49
C LEU A 165 -12.78 -12.31 11.03
N GLY A 166 -13.87 -13.07 11.13
CA GLY A 166 -13.98 -14.44 10.62
C GLY A 166 -13.83 -14.56 9.10
N ARG A 167 -13.89 -13.43 8.36
CA ARG A 167 -13.69 -13.34 6.90
C ARG A 167 -12.32 -12.78 6.52
N VAL A 168 -11.44 -12.53 7.51
CA VAL A 168 -10.10 -11.98 7.33
C VAL A 168 -9.05 -13.07 7.48
N THR A 169 -8.06 -13.07 6.59
CA THR A 169 -6.82 -13.84 6.71
C THR A 169 -5.62 -12.89 6.68
N LEU A 170 -4.67 -13.09 7.58
CA LEU A 170 -3.40 -12.36 7.62
C LEU A 170 -2.26 -13.34 7.35
N THR A 171 -1.37 -13.04 6.42
CA THR A 171 -0.23 -13.90 6.09
C THR A 171 0.99 -13.08 5.67
N ARG A 172 2.20 -13.64 5.87
CA ARG A 172 3.46 -13.14 5.27
C ARG A 172 3.89 -13.91 4.03
N HIS A 173 3.19 -15.01 3.74
CA HIS A 173 3.54 -15.92 2.66
C HIS A 173 2.31 -16.16 1.78
N GLY A 174 2.53 -16.09 0.47
CA GLY A 174 1.50 -16.36 -0.51
C GLY A 174 2.05 -16.16 -1.90
N GLU A 175 1.67 -17.05 -2.80
CA GLU A 175 1.92 -16.84 -4.21
C GLU A 175 0.87 -15.87 -4.76
N LEU A 176 1.29 -15.03 -5.70
CA LEU A 176 0.35 -14.21 -6.45
C LEU A 176 -0.64 -15.12 -7.21
N PRO A 177 -1.96 -14.82 -7.18
CA PRO A 177 -2.98 -15.67 -7.75
C PRO A 177 -2.80 -15.87 -9.26
N ASP A 178 -3.29 -16.98 -9.78
CA ASP A 178 -3.38 -17.19 -11.23
C ASP A 178 -4.15 -16.02 -11.89
N PRO A 179 -3.60 -15.33 -12.91
CA PRO A 179 -4.30 -14.30 -13.67
C PRO A 179 -5.69 -14.71 -14.14
N ALA A 180 -5.93 -15.98 -14.45
CA ALA A 180 -7.24 -16.47 -14.86
C ALA A 180 -8.31 -16.38 -13.75
N LEU A 181 -7.91 -16.26 -12.49
CA LEU A 181 -8.79 -16.14 -11.32
C LEU A 181 -8.95 -14.68 -10.86
N VAL A 182 -8.16 -13.75 -11.42
CA VAL A 182 -8.19 -12.33 -11.07
C VAL A 182 -9.12 -11.59 -12.02
N SER A 183 -10.17 -11.00 -11.46
CA SER A 183 -11.15 -10.21 -12.21
C SER A 183 -10.67 -8.77 -12.46
N SER A 184 -9.90 -8.21 -11.52
CA SER A 184 -9.31 -6.89 -11.66
C SER A 184 -8.11 -6.70 -10.74
N VAL A 185 -7.17 -5.86 -11.17
CA VAL A 185 -6.01 -5.39 -10.40
C VAL A 185 -6.18 -3.93 -10.02
N LEU A 186 -5.90 -3.58 -8.77
CA LEU A 186 -5.74 -2.20 -8.31
C LEU A 186 -4.29 -2.00 -7.86
N LEU A 187 -3.59 -1.07 -8.50
CA LEU A 187 -2.26 -0.63 -8.12
C LEU A 187 -2.34 0.70 -7.37
N VAL A 188 -1.82 0.75 -6.15
CA VAL A 188 -1.91 1.92 -5.25
C VAL A 188 -0.53 2.49 -5.01
N GLN A 189 -0.37 3.81 -5.19
CA GLN A 189 0.93 4.45 -5.03
C GLN A 189 1.33 4.70 -3.57
N SER A 190 0.39 5.16 -2.75
CA SER A 190 0.58 5.50 -1.34
C SER A 190 1.80 6.41 -1.08
N PRO A 191 1.88 7.61 -1.72
CA PRO A 191 3.10 8.41 -1.77
C PRO A 191 3.56 8.97 -0.42
N ALA A 192 2.72 8.94 0.63
CA ALA A 192 3.16 9.27 1.99
C ALA A 192 4.09 8.20 2.59
N TRP A 193 3.99 6.96 2.11
CA TRP A 193 4.75 5.80 2.58
C TRP A 193 5.76 5.27 1.57
N THR A 194 5.61 5.62 0.29
CA THR A 194 6.52 5.16 -0.78
C THR A 194 7.52 6.21 -1.23
N SER A 195 8.77 5.77 -1.38
CA SER A 195 9.90 6.62 -1.75
C SER A 195 9.75 7.14 -3.18
N PRO A 196 9.94 8.45 -3.43
CA PRO A 196 9.96 9.01 -4.78
C PRO A 196 11.02 8.38 -5.70
N ALA A 197 12.08 7.77 -5.14
CA ALA A 197 13.09 7.05 -5.91
C ALA A 197 12.50 5.91 -6.74
N HIS A 198 11.35 5.38 -6.33
CA HIS A 198 10.71 4.22 -6.95
C HIS A 198 9.58 4.58 -7.93
N ASP A 199 9.27 5.87 -8.11
CA ASP A 199 8.17 6.31 -8.97
C ASP A 199 8.35 5.83 -10.41
N SER A 200 9.58 5.80 -10.93
CA SER A 200 9.86 5.30 -12.28
C SER A 200 9.39 3.85 -12.48
N ALA A 201 9.71 2.97 -11.54
CA ALA A 201 9.29 1.56 -11.59
C ALA A 201 7.76 1.42 -11.44
N PHE A 202 7.16 2.18 -10.53
CA PHE A 202 5.70 2.21 -10.35
C PHE A 202 4.97 2.62 -11.65
N PHE A 203 5.38 3.74 -12.26
CA PHE A 203 4.75 4.23 -13.49
C PHE A 203 5.02 3.32 -14.69
N GLU A 204 6.20 2.69 -14.76
CA GLU A 204 6.48 1.68 -15.79
C GLU A 204 5.51 0.49 -15.65
N LEU A 205 5.36 -0.06 -14.45
CA LEU A 205 4.44 -1.17 -14.20
C LEU A 205 2.99 -0.77 -14.52
N ALA A 206 2.52 0.37 -14.02
CA ALA A 206 1.18 0.87 -14.30
C ALA A 206 0.92 1.02 -15.82
N SER A 207 1.91 1.52 -16.55
CA SER A 207 1.83 1.65 -18.01
C SER A 207 1.78 0.28 -18.70
N ARG A 208 2.58 -0.69 -18.25
CA ARG A 208 2.62 -2.04 -18.84
C ARG A 208 1.33 -2.81 -18.60
N LEU A 209 0.73 -2.66 -17.42
CA LEU A 209 -0.57 -3.23 -17.09
C LEU A 209 -1.73 -2.55 -17.83
N GLY A 210 -1.50 -1.37 -18.42
CA GLY A 210 -2.54 -0.59 -19.08
C GLY A 210 -3.54 -0.02 -18.08
N CYS A 211 -3.07 0.38 -16.89
CA CYS A 211 -3.95 0.84 -15.82
C CYS A 211 -4.76 2.08 -16.18
N ALA A 212 -6.06 2.05 -15.89
CA ALA A 212 -6.92 3.24 -15.90
C ALA A 212 -6.83 3.98 -14.55
N PRO A 213 -6.65 5.33 -14.52
CA PRO A 213 -6.59 6.07 -13.27
C PRO A 213 -7.98 6.20 -12.62
N LEU A 214 -8.09 5.86 -11.33
CA LEU A 214 -9.25 6.22 -10.49
C LEU A 214 -9.05 7.62 -9.93
N VAL A 215 -7.94 7.82 -9.23
CA VAL A 215 -7.36 9.12 -8.88
C VAL A 215 -5.94 9.13 -9.39
N PRO A 216 -5.52 10.11 -10.21
CA PRO A 216 -4.18 10.13 -10.77
C PRO A 216 -3.08 10.03 -9.70
N PRO A 217 -2.12 9.10 -9.84
CA PRO A 217 -0.93 9.06 -8.99
C PRO A 217 -0.13 10.36 -9.06
N LEU A 218 0.62 10.65 -8.00
CA LEU A 218 1.50 11.80 -7.91
C LEU A 218 2.82 11.50 -8.65
N ASP A 219 3.05 12.15 -9.79
CA ASP A 219 4.31 12.01 -10.52
C ASP A 219 5.42 12.89 -9.92
N ARG A 220 6.36 12.27 -9.20
CA ARG A 220 7.52 12.97 -8.59
C ARG A 220 8.81 12.78 -9.39
N ARG A 221 8.77 12.10 -10.55
CA ARG A 221 9.98 11.75 -11.34
C ARG A 221 10.74 12.97 -11.86
N GLN A 222 10.03 14.06 -12.14
CA GLN A 222 10.62 15.33 -12.59
C GLN A 222 10.92 16.29 -11.43
N LEU A 223 10.46 15.97 -10.21
CA LEU A 223 10.72 16.77 -9.03
C LEU A 223 12.11 16.45 -8.52
N LYS A 224 12.80 17.47 -8.01
CA LYS A 224 14.05 17.32 -7.27
C LYS A 224 13.83 17.82 -5.84
N PRO A 225 14.52 17.26 -4.84
CA PRO A 225 14.55 17.84 -3.51
C PRO A 225 14.94 19.32 -3.61
N GLN A 226 14.04 20.24 -3.21
CA GLN A 226 14.32 21.66 -3.27
C GLN A 226 15.25 22.07 -2.14
N PRO A 227 16.35 22.80 -2.38
CA PRO A 227 17.28 23.21 -1.32
C PRO A 227 16.53 23.91 -0.17
N ARG A 228 16.93 23.64 1.07
CA ARG A 228 16.37 24.34 2.24
C ARG A 228 16.51 25.85 2.05
N GLN A 229 15.39 26.56 2.13
CA GLN A 229 15.39 27.99 2.35
C GLN A 229 15.53 28.18 3.86
N ASP A 230 16.72 28.62 4.29
CA ASP A 230 17.03 28.96 5.68
C ASP A 230 16.32 30.25 6.13
#